data_AF-A0A1Y3AUT0-F1
#
_entry.id   AF-A0A1Y3AUT0-F1
#
_cell.length_a   1.000
_cell.length_b   1.000
_cell.length_c   1.000
_cell.angle_alpha   90.00
_cell.angle_beta   90.00
_cell.angle_gamma   90.00
#
_symmetry.space_group_name_H-M   'P 1'
#
loop_
_entity.id
_entity.type
_entity.pdbx_description
1 polymer ?
#
loop_
_entity_poly.entity_id
_entity_poly.type
_entity_poly.pdbx_seq_one_letter_code
_entity_poly.pdbx_strand_id
1 'polypeptide(L)'
;MFFVFVKLDRVLGLTVSSNASLDCDLYSGTVVYTSGCVLVLYNQRKNKQFHIINSLKKPITCCKFSKDGKYIVTGECGHQPQCRIWEVSTGEQVASLSGHKYGINCVKNIIIVMDYDYI
;
A
#
# COMPACT_ATOMS: atom_id res chain seq x y z
N MET A 1 18.64 7.69 31.30
CA MET A 1 18.68 7.17 29.91
C MET A 1 17.45 7.71 29.20
N PHE A 2 17.60 8.72 28.36
CA PHE A 2 16.49 9.34 27.61
C PHE A 2 16.34 8.61 26.27
N PHE A 3 15.17 8.05 26.00
CA PHE A 3 14.83 7.53 24.68
C PHE A 3 14.31 8.67 23.81
N VAL A 4 14.99 8.92 22.69
CA VAL A 4 14.49 9.84 21.65
C VAL A 4 13.70 9.02 20.65
N PHE A 5 12.39 9.29 20.56
CA PHE A 5 11.56 8.75 19.50
C PHE A 5 11.71 9.60 18.26
N VAL A 6 12.32 9.03 17.21
CA VAL A 6 12.36 9.67 15.89
C VAL A 6 11.07 9.30 15.16
N LYS A 7 10.27 10.31 14.82
CA LYS A 7 9.04 10.17 14.04
C LYS A 7 9.28 10.70 12.62
N LEU A 8 8.91 9.92 11.60
CA LEU A 8 8.92 10.38 10.22
C LEU A 8 7.90 11.52 10.06
N ASP A 9 8.38 12.72 9.69
CA ASP A 9 7.53 13.92 9.52
C ASP A 9 6.99 14.04 8.09
N ARG A 10 7.88 13.90 7.10
CA ARG A 10 7.51 13.93 5.68
C ARG A 10 8.51 13.18 4.82
N VAL A 11 8.01 12.48 3.81
CA VAL A 11 8.83 11.97 2.69
C VAL A 11 8.87 13.03 1.57
N LEU A 12 10.06 13.51 1.23
CA LEU A 12 10.31 14.45 0.13
C LEU A 12 10.89 13.68 -1.06
N GLY A 13 10.22 13.73 -2.21
CA GLY A 13 10.65 13.06 -3.43
C GLY A 13 9.97 11.71 -3.65
N LEU A 14 9.81 11.35 -4.93
CA LEU A 14 9.18 10.14 -5.40
C LEU A 14 10.18 9.38 -6.27
N THR A 15 10.82 8.34 -5.73
CA THR A 15 11.59 7.41 -6.54
C THR A 15 10.78 6.13 -6.69
N VAL A 16 10.08 6.03 -7.81
CA VAL A 16 9.32 4.85 -8.18
C VAL A 16 10.14 4.03 -9.16
N SER A 17 10.43 2.78 -8.80
CA SER A 17 11.18 1.85 -9.65
C SER A 17 10.37 1.33 -10.84
N SER A 18 9.07 1.61 -10.89
CA SER A 18 8.13 1.06 -11.86
C SER A 18 6.86 1.92 -11.95
N ASN A 19 6.19 1.92 -13.10
CA ASN A 19 4.87 2.54 -13.24
C ASN A 19 3.77 1.80 -12.44
N ALA A 20 4.07 0.62 -11.89
CA ALA A 20 3.17 -0.13 -11.03
C ALA A 20 3.33 0.21 -9.54
N SER A 21 4.34 0.99 -9.16
CA SER A 21 4.65 1.28 -7.75
C SER A 21 4.04 2.59 -7.23
N LEU A 22 3.13 3.19 -8.01
CA LEU A 22 2.31 4.32 -7.60
C LEU A 22 0.90 4.22 -8.16
N ASP A 23 -0.04 4.85 -7.47
CA ASP A 23 -1.39 5.07 -7.96
C ASP A 23 -1.99 6.32 -7.33
N CYS A 24 -3.12 6.80 -7.86
CA CYS A 24 -3.86 7.90 -7.25
C CYS A 24 -5.33 7.55 -7.08
N ASP A 25 -5.89 7.92 -5.93
CA ASP A 25 -7.34 7.96 -5.76
C ASP A 25 -7.87 9.27 -6.33
N LEU A 26 -8.67 9.17 -7.39
CA LEU A 26 -9.25 10.31 -8.10
C LEU A 26 -10.24 11.10 -7.24
N TYR A 27 -10.89 10.45 -6.26
CA TYR A 27 -11.89 11.12 -5.43
C TYR A 27 -11.23 11.95 -4.33
N SER A 28 -10.40 11.32 -3.49
CA SER A 28 -9.72 12.01 -2.39
C SER A 28 -8.50 12.79 -2.84
N GLY A 29 -7.97 12.57 -4.05
CA GLY A 29 -6.72 13.16 -4.54
C GLY A 29 -5.51 12.70 -3.74
N THR A 30 -5.62 11.56 -3.07
CA THR A 30 -4.53 10.94 -2.32
C THR A 30 -3.70 10.11 -3.29
N VAL A 31 -2.41 10.33 -3.32
CA VAL A 31 -1.47 9.50 -4.06
C VAL A 31 -0.91 8.43 -3.15
N VAL A 32 -0.75 7.22 -3.67
CA VAL A 32 -0.03 6.14 -3.00
C VAL A 32 1.22 5.82 -3.79
N TYR A 33 2.32 5.57 -3.10
CA TYR A 33 3.54 5.05 -3.71
C TYR A 33 4.29 4.14 -2.75
N THR A 34 5.08 3.23 -3.30
CA THR A 34 5.87 2.28 -2.50
C THR A 34 7.27 2.84 -2.24
N SER A 35 7.76 2.70 -1.01
CA SER A 35 9.14 2.98 -0.62
C SER A 35 9.67 1.83 0.22
N GLY A 36 10.38 0.89 -0.42
CA GLY A 36 10.83 -0.34 0.24
C GLY A 36 9.65 -1.19 0.69
N CYS A 37 9.52 -1.45 1.99
CA CYS A 37 8.40 -2.20 2.58
C CYS A 37 7.25 -1.32 3.08
N VAL A 38 7.27 -0.02 2.76
CA VAL A 38 6.29 0.97 3.22
C VAL A 38 5.44 1.44 2.04
N LEU A 39 4.13 1.46 2.23
CA LEU A 39 3.20 2.23 1.42
C LEU A 39 3.07 3.62 2.00
N VAL A 40 3.33 4.61 1.16
CA VAL A 40 3.22 6.01 1.52
C VAL A 40 1.97 6.57 0.85
N LEU A 41 1.02 7.03 1.67
CA LEU A 41 -0.18 7.70 1.24
C LEU A 41 0.00 9.19 1.50
N TYR A 42 -0.15 10.00 0.47
CA TYR A 42 0.07 11.43 0.57
C TYR A 42 -1.08 12.20 -0.08
N ASN A 43 -1.69 13.10 0.70
CA ASN A 43 -2.70 14.00 0.20
C ASN A 43 -2.13 15.42 0.18
N GLN A 44 -1.79 15.90 -1.03
CA GLN A 44 -1.22 17.24 -1.23
C GLN A 44 -2.18 18.34 -0.78
N ARG A 45 -3.49 18.18 -1.05
CA ARG A 45 -4.51 19.20 -0.74
C ARG A 45 -4.64 19.44 0.75
N LYS A 46 -4.59 18.36 1.55
CA LYS A 46 -4.63 18.40 3.01
C LYS A 46 -3.23 18.53 3.63
N ASN A 47 -2.18 18.47 2.82
CA ASN A 47 -0.78 18.36 3.24
C ASN A 47 -0.57 17.32 4.35
N LYS A 48 -1.19 16.14 4.20
CA LYS A 48 -1.17 15.06 5.20
C LYS A 48 -0.57 13.79 4.59
N GLN A 49 0.32 13.16 5.35
CA GLN A 49 0.94 11.90 4.99
C GLN A 49 0.55 10.80 5.99
N PHE A 50 0.40 9.59 5.48
CA PHE A 50 0.15 8.38 6.25
C PHE A 50 0.98 7.23 5.67
N HIS A 51 1.29 6.25 6.51
CA HIS A 51 2.17 5.13 6.16
C HIS A 51 1.54 3.81 6.57
N ILE A 52 1.56 2.85 5.65
CA ILE A 52 1.21 1.46 5.90
C ILE A 52 2.49 0.65 5.76
N ILE A 53 2.86 -0.09 6.81
CA ILE A 53 4.10 -0.87 6.83
C ILE A 53 3.75 -2.34 6.61
N ASN A 54 4.39 -2.97 5.63
CA ASN A 54 4.25 -4.41 5.45
C ASN A 54 4.85 -5.15 6.65
N SER A 55 4.02 -5.86 7.42
CA SER A 55 4.44 -6.53 8.67
C SER A 55 5.58 -7.53 8.47
N LEU A 56 5.64 -8.21 7.31
CA LEU A 56 6.73 -9.14 6.99
C LEU A 56 7.99 -8.45 6.45
N LYS A 57 8.00 -7.11 6.38
CA LYS A 57 9.10 -6.27 5.88
C LYS A 57 9.62 -6.66 4.48
N LYS A 58 8.85 -7.43 3.71
CA LYS A 58 9.17 -7.71 2.30
C LYS A 58 8.97 -6.42 1.49
N PRO A 59 9.91 -6.07 0.59
CA PRO A 59 9.75 -4.94 -0.30
C PRO A 59 8.47 -5.06 -1.15
N ILE A 60 7.84 -3.92 -1.38
CA ILE A 60 6.62 -3.80 -2.18
C ILE A 60 7.03 -3.31 -3.56
N THR A 61 6.58 -4.03 -4.58
CA THR A 61 6.96 -3.80 -5.98
C THR A 61 5.86 -3.10 -6.76
N CYS A 62 4.62 -3.25 -6.33
CA CYS A 62 3.46 -2.63 -6.96
C CYS A 62 2.34 -2.34 -5.95
N CYS A 63 1.54 -1.33 -6.25
CA CYS A 63 0.35 -0.98 -5.49
C CYS A 63 -0.74 -0.43 -6.43
N LYS A 64 -2.00 -0.56 -6.02
CA LYS A 64 -3.14 -0.06 -6.79
C LYS A 64 -4.36 0.14 -5.88
N PHE A 65 -5.07 1.25 -6.04
CA PHE A 65 -6.31 1.51 -5.32
C PHE A 65 -7.46 0.65 -5.86
N SER A 66 -8.40 0.29 -4.99
CA SER A 66 -9.75 -0.10 -5.41
C SER A 66 -10.47 1.11 -6.01
N LYS A 67 -11.45 0.85 -6.87
CA LYS A 67 -12.21 1.92 -7.56
C LYS A 67 -12.92 2.88 -6.60
N ASP A 68 -13.31 2.41 -5.43
CA ASP A 68 -13.98 3.19 -4.38
C ASP A 68 -12.99 3.87 -3.41
N GLY A 69 -11.68 3.68 -3.59
CA GLY A 69 -10.63 4.27 -2.76
C GLY A 69 -10.54 3.72 -1.34
N LYS A 70 -11.37 2.73 -0.97
CA LYS A 70 -11.40 2.15 0.39
C LYS A 70 -10.26 1.19 0.66
N TYR A 71 -9.73 0.57 -0.39
CA TYR A 71 -8.70 -0.45 -0.28
C TYR A 71 -7.51 -0.16 -1.18
N ILE A 72 -6.36 -0.69 -0.79
CA ILE A 72 -5.18 -0.77 -1.63
C ILE A 72 -4.74 -2.23 -1.69
N VAL A 73 -4.41 -2.71 -2.89
CA VAL A 73 -3.73 -3.99 -3.06
C VAL A 73 -2.25 -3.74 -3.35
N THR A 74 -1.39 -4.54 -2.76
CA THR A 74 0.07 -4.46 -2.92
C THR A 74 0.65 -5.82 -3.29
N GLY A 75 1.68 -5.83 -4.13
CA GLY A 75 2.47 -7.04 -4.41
C GLY A 75 3.84 -6.99 -3.74
N GLU A 76 4.26 -8.12 -3.15
CA GLU A 76 5.57 -8.30 -2.55
C GLU A 76 6.64 -8.80 -3.54
N CYS A 77 7.90 -8.54 -3.19
CA CYS A 77 9.08 -9.10 -3.85
C CYS A 77 9.51 -10.46 -3.23
N GLY A 78 10.39 -11.17 -3.93
CA GLY A 78 11.13 -12.32 -3.40
C GLY A 78 10.40 -13.66 -3.58
N HIS A 79 10.78 -14.65 -2.77
CA HIS A 79 10.19 -15.99 -2.80
C HIS A 79 8.92 -16.06 -1.96
N GLN A 80 7.94 -16.82 -2.47
CA GLN A 80 6.61 -16.94 -1.86
C GLN A 80 6.02 -15.58 -1.46
N PRO A 81 5.96 -14.60 -2.39
CA PRO A 81 5.36 -13.32 -2.09
C PRO A 81 3.85 -13.45 -1.98
N GLN A 82 3.25 -12.51 -1.27
CA GLN A 82 1.81 -12.38 -1.17
C GLN A 82 1.34 -11.09 -1.85
N CYS A 83 0.16 -11.14 -2.44
CA CYS A 83 -0.63 -9.93 -2.62
C CYS A 83 -1.31 -9.64 -1.28
N ARG A 84 -1.28 -8.39 -0.82
CA ARG A 84 -1.96 -7.97 0.41
C ARG A 84 -3.00 -6.92 0.11
N ILE A 85 -4.10 -6.97 0.84
CA ILE A 85 -5.20 -6.01 0.76
C ILE A 85 -5.23 -5.23 2.07
N TRP A 86 -5.22 -3.91 1.95
CA TRP A 86 -5.19 -2.97 3.06
C TRP A 86 -6.43 -2.10 3.03
N GLU A 87 -7.05 -1.90 4.18
CA GLU A 87 -8.07 -0.86 4.33
C GLU A 87 -7.38 0.50 4.51
N VAL A 88 -7.80 1.50 3.72
CA VAL A 88 -7.12 2.81 3.65
C VAL A 88 -7.37 3.66 4.90
N SER A 89 -8.55 3.54 5.51
CA SER A 89 -8.96 4.33 6.69
C SER A 89 -8.18 3.95 7.94
N THR A 90 -7.95 2.66 8.15
CA THR A 90 -7.31 2.07 9.34
C THR A 90 -5.84 1.76 9.11
N GLY A 91 -5.44 1.50 7.85
CA GLY A 91 -4.14 0.96 7.51
C GLY A 91 -3.98 -0.52 7.85
N GLU A 92 -5.06 -1.19 8.24
CA GLU A 92 -5.04 -2.61 8.60
C GLU A 92 -5.05 -3.50 7.37
N GLN A 93 -4.37 -4.65 7.48
CA GLN A 93 -4.44 -5.68 6.47
C GLN A 93 -5.72 -6.49 6.64
N VAL A 94 -6.58 -6.48 5.63
CA VAL A 94 -7.85 -7.21 5.65
C VAL A 94 -7.76 -8.58 4.98
N ALA A 95 -6.79 -8.79 4.09
CA ALA A 95 -6.57 -10.08 3.44
C ALA A 95 -5.14 -10.24 2.90
N SER A 96 -4.75 -11.49 2.67
CA SER A 96 -3.57 -11.84 1.89
C SER A 96 -3.88 -12.98 0.93
N LEU A 97 -3.29 -12.92 -0.26
CA LEU A 97 -3.45 -13.89 -1.33
C LEU A 97 -2.07 -14.47 -1.67
N SER A 98 -1.93 -15.77 -1.55
CA SER A 98 -0.75 -16.53 -1.96
C SER A 98 -0.99 -17.21 -3.31
N GLY A 99 0.09 -17.58 -4.00
CA GLY A 99 0.03 -18.34 -5.26
C GLY A 99 1.20 -18.07 -6.18
N HIS A 100 1.72 -16.84 -6.17
CA HIS A 100 2.96 -16.51 -6.85
C HIS A 100 4.15 -17.17 -6.16
N LYS A 101 5.05 -17.77 -6.94
CA LYS A 101 6.29 -18.38 -6.43
C LYS A 101 7.43 -17.37 -6.25
N TYR A 102 7.40 -16.30 -7.04
CA TYR A 102 8.40 -15.23 -7.10
C TYR A 102 7.72 -13.86 -7.20
N GLY A 103 8.52 -12.79 -7.10
CA GLY A 103 8.09 -11.40 -6.98
C GLY A 103 6.94 -10.99 -7.92
N ILE A 104 5.99 -10.24 -7.37
CA ILE A 104 4.80 -9.79 -8.08
C ILE A 104 5.14 -8.50 -8.84
N ASN A 105 5.10 -8.53 -10.17
CA ASN A 105 5.50 -7.37 -10.98
C ASN A 105 4.42 -6.28 -11.06
N CYS A 106 3.14 -6.66 -11.02
CA CYS A 106 2.05 -5.71 -11.22
C CYS A 106 0.73 -6.22 -10.63
N VAL A 107 -0.09 -5.28 -10.15
CA VAL A 107 -1.51 -5.47 -9.83
C VAL A 107 -2.33 -4.46 -10.63
N LYS A 108 -3.43 -4.90 -11.25
CA LYS A 108 -4.30 -4.08 -12.10
C LYS A 108 -5.75 -4.48 -11.90
N ASN A 109 -6.67 -3.56 -12.22
CA ASN A 109 -8.12 -3.78 -12.23
C ASN A 109 -8.66 -4.42 -10.95
N ILE A 110 -8.62 -3.64 -9.86
CA ILE A 110 -9.07 -4.10 -8.55
C ILE A 110 -10.56 -3.79 -8.41
N ILE A 111 -11.35 -4.85 -8.33
CA ILE A 111 -12.72 -4.83 -7.84
C ILE A 111 -12.69 -5.70 -6.59
N ILE A 112 -12.95 -5.08 -5.44
CA ILE A 112 -13.07 -5.81 -4.19
C ILE A 112 -14.55 -5.87 -3.88
N VAL A 113 -15.10 -7.07 -3.94
CA VAL A 113 -16.42 -7.38 -3.39
C VAL A 113 -16.13 -8.05 -2.06
N MET A 114 -16.33 -7.30 -0.97
CA MET A 114 -16.40 -7.90 0.35
C MET A 114 -17.86 -8.31 0.53
N ASP A 115 -18.14 -9.62 0.48
CA ASP A 115 -19.43 -10.13 0.90
C ASP A 115 -19.51 -9.92 2.42
N TYR A 116 -20.23 -8.88 2.85
CA TYR A 116 -20.55 -8.63 4.24
C TYR A 116 -21.69 -9.55 4.72
N ASP A 117 -21.59 -10.85 4.45
CA ASP A 117 -22.60 -11.81 4.89
C ASP A 117 -21.94 -13.05 5.50
N TYR A 118 -21.48 -12.90 6.75
CA TYR A 118 -21.43 -13.99 7.72
C TYR A 118 -21.80 -13.40 9.09
N ILE A 119 -23.11 -13.44 9.38
CA ILE A 119 -23.65 -13.50 10.75
C ILE A 119 -23.43 -14.92 11.26
#